data_AF-A0A3P8CNX5-F1
#
_entry.id   AF-A0A3P8CNX5-F1
#
_cell.length_a   1.000
_cell.length_b   1.000
_cell.length_c   1.000
_cell.angle_alpha   90.00
_cell.angle_beta   90.00
_cell.angle_gamma   90.00
#
_symmetry.space_group_name_H-M   'P 1'
#
loop_
_entity.id
_entity.type
_entity.pdbx_description
1 polymer ?
#
loop_
_entity_poly.entity_id
_entity_poly.type
_entity_poly.pdbx_seq_one_letter_code
_entity_poly.pdbx_strand_id
1 'polypeptide(L)'
;MRYQLDISDGLVSQAVCCRRPCNALAPNALYANNECIPRGQLNSACTTNAQCGGGEGMECVKGQCQCFAGFHPTVDTLTHPMKNPSQSCSRDCETEALSKDTSCMKPGGLGSLCFVQRQCPQNSGCYRGRCMCRCGFEQKGDKCQALPPPPTTTPQPNS
;
A
#
# COMPACT_ATOMS: atom_id res chain seq x y z
N MET A 1 43.68 28.23 26.24
CA MET A 1 42.50 27.48 26.72
C MET A 1 42.01 26.63 25.55
N ARG A 2 42.03 25.30 25.70
CA ARG A 2 41.53 24.34 24.70
C ARG A 2 40.03 24.16 24.91
N TYR A 3 39.23 24.28 23.84
CA TYR A 3 37.85 23.79 23.84
C TYR A 3 37.80 22.57 22.92
N GLN A 4 37.44 21.43 23.49
CA GLN A 4 37.34 20.13 22.87
C GLN A 4 35.90 19.97 22.35
N LEU A 5 35.73 19.75 21.04
CA LEU A 5 34.44 19.53 20.40
C LEU A 5 34.07 18.05 20.51
N ASP A 6 33.31 17.69 21.53
CA ASP A 6 32.52 16.46 21.58
C ASP A 6 31.14 16.72 20.95
N ILE A 7 31.03 16.52 19.64
CA ILE A 7 29.72 16.42 18.95
C ILE A 7 29.39 14.93 18.83
N SER A 8 28.78 14.41 19.90
CA SER A 8 27.92 13.23 19.84
C SER A 8 26.50 13.67 19.49
N ASP A 9 25.79 12.79 18.80
CA ASP A 9 24.33 12.75 18.63
C ASP A 9 23.66 13.60 17.55
N GLY A 10 22.87 12.91 16.71
CA GLY A 10 21.54 13.44 16.37
C GLY A 10 21.19 13.65 14.91
N LEU A 11 21.61 12.79 13.97
CA LEU A 11 20.95 12.71 12.65
C LEU A 11 19.92 11.60 12.65
N VAL A 12 18.70 11.90 13.10
CA VAL A 12 17.54 11.00 12.97
C VAL A 12 16.66 11.55 11.86
N SER A 13 16.47 10.77 10.79
CA SER A 13 15.47 11.06 9.76
C SER A 13 14.27 10.15 9.98
N GLN A 14 13.06 10.70 9.90
CA GLN A 14 11.79 10.10 10.35
C GLN A 14 11.25 8.95 9.48
N ALA A 15 12.12 8.29 8.72
CA ALA A 15 11.81 7.04 8.04
C ALA A 15 13.05 6.15 8.15
N VAL A 16 12.91 4.92 8.65
CA VAL A 16 13.87 3.85 8.34
C VAL A 16 15.32 4.12 8.81
N CYS A 17 15.54 4.64 10.02
CA CYS A 17 16.88 4.86 10.57
C CYS A 17 17.25 3.83 11.65
N CYS A 18 17.53 2.60 11.24
CA CYS A 18 18.11 1.59 12.12
C CYS A 18 19.58 1.92 12.39
N ARG A 19 20.07 1.78 13.62
CA ARG A 19 21.49 2.04 13.95
C ARG A 19 22.40 1.19 13.04
N ARG A 20 23.50 1.76 12.55
CA ARG A 20 24.61 0.93 12.04
C ARG A 20 25.16 0.12 13.22
N PRO A 21 25.35 -1.20 13.11
CA PRO A 21 25.52 -1.99 11.88
C PRO A 21 24.25 -2.66 11.31
N CYS A 22 23.07 -2.52 11.94
CA CYS A 22 21.86 -3.23 11.52
C CYS A 22 21.47 -2.94 10.07
N ASN A 23 21.52 -1.67 9.65
CA ASN A 23 21.19 -1.28 8.27
C ASN A 23 22.16 -1.85 7.22
N ALA A 24 23.41 -2.16 7.61
CA ALA A 24 24.42 -2.75 6.71
C ALA A 24 24.28 -4.28 6.57
N LEU A 25 23.78 -4.97 7.60
CA LEU A 25 23.61 -6.42 7.63
C LEU A 25 22.20 -6.87 7.21
N ALA A 26 21.18 -6.07 7.51
CA ALA A 26 19.79 -6.34 7.20
C ALA A 26 19.04 -5.00 7.05
N PRO A 27 18.85 -4.47 5.82
CA PRO A 27 18.26 -3.15 5.58
C PRO A 27 16.82 -2.98 6.11
N ASN A 28 16.16 -4.09 6.48
CA ASN A 28 14.84 -4.11 7.10
C ASN A 28 14.86 -4.54 8.58
N ALA A 29 16.01 -4.61 9.26
CA ALA A 29 16.08 -5.02 10.66
C ALA A 29 15.62 -3.92 11.61
N LEU A 30 14.94 -4.27 12.70
CA LEU A 30 14.62 -3.41 13.83
C LEU A 30 15.78 -3.42 14.83
N TYR A 31 16.13 -2.25 15.40
CA TYR A 31 17.02 -2.21 16.56
C TYR A 31 16.20 -2.21 17.85
N ALA A 32 16.29 -3.28 18.62
CA ALA A 32 15.57 -3.43 19.90
C ALA A 32 16.43 -4.24 20.89
N ASN A 33 16.34 -3.92 22.18
CA ASN A 33 17.11 -4.60 23.24
C ASN A 33 18.64 -4.66 22.97
N ASN A 34 19.21 -3.58 22.41
CA ASN A 34 20.60 -3.51 21.94
C ASN A 34 21.00 -4.49 20.82
N GLU A 35 20.05 -5.19 20.20
CA GLU A 35 20.28 -6.15 19.13
C GLU A 35 19.63 -5.73 17.81
N CYS A 36 20.21 -6.20 16.70
CA CYS A 36 19.62 -6.07 15.37
C CYS A 36 18.72 -7.28 15.10
N ILE A 37 17.42 -7.07 15.06
CA ILE A 37 16.45 -8.15 14.90
C ILE A 37 15.81 -8.04 13.51
N PRO A 38 15.74 -9.11 12.70
CA PRO A 38 15.11 -9.03 11.38
C PRO A 38 13.61 -8.70 11.52
N ARG A 39 13.11 -7.76 10.73
CA ARG A 39 11.66 -7.64 10.54
C ARG A 39 11.17 -8.80 9.70
N GLY A 40 10.02 -9.30 10.12
CA GLY A 40 9.33 -10.44 9.56
C GLY A 40 8.11 -10.02 8.76
N GLN A 41 7.86 -10.76 7.69
CA GLN A 41 6.62 -10.70 6.93
C GLN A 41 5.62 -11.72 7.50
N LEU A 42 4.42 -11.81 6.90
CA LEU A 42 3.42 -12.78 7.33
C LEU A 42 4.00 -14.21 7.38
N ASN A 43 3.69 -14.96 8.44
CA ASN A 43 4.18 -16.31 8.76
C ASN A 43 5.68 -16.45 9.07
N SER A 44 6.45 -15.37 9.06
CA SER A 44 7.86 -15.43 9.47
C SER A 44 8.00 -15.58 10.99
N ALA A 45 9.15 -16.11 11.43
CA ALA A 45 9.46 -16.25 12.84
C ALA A 45 9.64 -14.87 13.52
N CYS A 46 9.13 -14.74 14.74
CA CYS A 46 9.19 -13.52 15.52
C CYS A 46 9.31 -13.81 17.01
N THR A 47 9.70 -12.79 17.76
CA THR A 47 9.78 -12.76 19.22
C THR A 47 8.94 -11.62 19.80
N THR A 48 8.77 -10.55 19.02
CA THR A 48 8.01 -9.34 19.39
C THR A 48 7.16 -8.85 18.22
N ASN A 49 6.07 -8.15 18.53
CA ASN A 49 5.15 -7.61 17.51
C ASN A 49 5.83 -6.61 16.55
N ALA A 50 6.85 -5.88 17.03
CA ALA A 50 7.55 -4.89 16.22
C ALA A 50 8.32 -5.50 15.04
N GLN A 51 8.61 -6.80 15.07
CA GLN A 51 9.19 -7.51 13.93
C GLN A 51 8.16 -7.68 12.81
N CYS A 52 6.89 -7.90 13.13
CA CYS A 52 5.86 -8.29 12.18
C CYS A 52 5.28 -7.08 11.48
N GLY A 53 5.67 -6.83 10.23
CA GLY A 53 5.17 -5.67 9.47
C GLY A 53 5.45 -4.32 10.14
N GLY A 54 6.28 -4.25 11.19
CA GLY A 54 6.49 -3.04 12.01
C GLY A 54 5.37 -2.76 13.02
N GLY A 55 4.55 -3.76 13.33
CA GLY A 55 3.34 -3.60 14.15
C GLY A 55 2.15 -3.02 13.38
N GLU A 56 2.26 -2.86 12.06
CA GLU A 56 1.18 -2.36 11.21
C GLU A 56 0.37 -3.53 10.65
N GLY A 57 -0.79 -3.81 11.25
CA GLY A 57 -1.70 -4.86 10.77
C GLY A 57 -1.29 -6.30 11.13
N MET A 58 -0.15 -6.49 11.81
CA MET A 58 0.36 -7.80 12.24
C MET A 58 0.83 -7.84 13.70
N GLU A 59 0.77 -9.03 14.29
CA GLU A 59 1.30 -9.36 15.61
C GLU A 59 2.09 -10.67 15.62
N CYS A 60 2.94 -10.82 16.64
CA CYS A 60 3.69 -12.03 16.88
C CYS A 60 2.88 -12.98 17.77
N VAL A 61 2.31 -14.02 17.17
CA VAL A 61 1.47 -15.01 17.86
C VAL A 61 2.18 -16.35 17.82
N LYS A 62 2.52 -16.88 19.00
CA LYS A 62 3.23 -18.17 19.17
C LYS A 62 4.54 -18.25 18.37
N GLY A 63 5.26 -17.12 18.28
CA GLY A 63 6.53 -17.04 17.57
C GLY A 63 6.43 -16.90 16.06
N GLN A 64 5.23 -16.66 15.51
CA GLN A 64 5.03 -16.38 14.09
C GLN A 64 4.20 -15.12 13.87
N CYS A 65 4.57 -14.34 12.85
CA CYS A 65 3.83 -13.16 12.46
C CYS A 65 2.49 -13.53 11.85
N GLN A 66 1.41 -13.00 12.41
CA GLN A 66 0.03 -13.22 11.98
C GLN A 66 -0.69 -11.87 11.82
N CYS A 67 -1.72 -11.81 10.99
CA CYS A 67 -2.54 -10.60 10.88
C CYS A 67 -3.30 -10.36 12.20
N PHE A 68 -3.47 -9.09 12.57
CA PHE A 68 -4.34 -8.71 13.69
C PHE A 68 -5.79 -9.16 13.44
N ALA A 69 -6.57 -9.27 14.51
CA ALA A 69 -8.02 -9.39 14.39
C ALA A 69 -8.61 -8.23 13.55
N GLY A 70 -9.44 -8.57 12.57
CA GLY A 70 -9.97 -7.59 11.61
C GLY A 70 -8.96 -7.20 10.52
N PHE A 71 -7.96 -8.04 10.26
CA PHE A 71 -7.09 -7.95 9.10
C PHE A 71 -6.99 -9.33 8.43
N HIS A 72 -6.85 -9.35 7.10
CA HIS A 72 -6.62 -10.55 6.31
C HIS A 72 -5.30 -10.43 5.53
N PRO A 73 -4.69 -11.56 5.13
CA PRO A 73 -3.55 -11.54 4.22
C PRO A 73 -3.95 -10.83 2.92
N THR A 74 -3.18 -9.81 2.53
CA THR A 74 -3.36 -9.18 1.22
C THR A 74 -3.26 -10.25 0.13
N VAL A 75 -4.04 -10.10 -0.94
CA VAL A 75 -3.95 -10.97 -2.12
C VAL A 75 -3.68 -10.11 -3.34
N ASP A 76 -2.43 -10.07 -3.79
CA ASP A 76 -2.10 -9.44 -5.08
C ASP A 76 -2.35 -10.46 -6.21
N THR A 77 -3.08 -10.02 -7.24
CA THR A 77 -3.25 -10.74 -8.52
C THR A 77 -1.93 -11.13 -9.19
N LEU A 78 -0.83 -10.43 -8.92
CA LEU A 78 0.51 -10.71 -9.45
C LEU A 78 1.23 -11.80 -8.64
N THR A 79 0.99 -11.85 -7.33
CA THR A 79 1.62 -12.81 -6.42
C THR A 79 0.67 -14.00 -6.26
N HIS A 80 0.88 -15.08 -7.01
CA HIS A 80 0.07 -16.29 -6.89
C HIS A 80 -0.09 -16.65 -5.40
N PRO A 81 -1.30 -16.65 -4.82
CA PRO A 81 -1.50 -16.77 -3.37
C PRO A 81 -0.85 -18.01 -2.76
N MET A 82 -0.62 -19.04 -3.57
CA MET A 82 0.03 -20.31 -3.19
C MET A 82 1.54 -20.35 -3.43
N LYS A 83 2.10 -19.50 -4.28
CA LYS A 83 3.56 -19.49 -4.61
C LYS A 83 4.29 -18.25 -4.10
N ASN A 84 3.57 -17.16 -3.87
CA ASN A 84 4.05 -15.92 -3.28
C ASN A 84 2.88 -15.30 -2.52
N PRO A 85 2.54 -15.82 -1.33
CA PRO A 85 1.46 -15.25 -0.54
C PRO A 85 1.77 -13.79 -0.20
N SER A 86 0.71 -12.98 -0.20
CA SER A 86 0.63 -11.64 0.35
C SER A 86 1.55 -11.41 1.54
N GLN A 87 2.69 -10.73 1.42
CA GLN A 87 3.60 -10.55 2.56
C GLN A 87 3.14 -9.45 3.56
N SER A 88 1.93 -8.94 3.38
CA SER A 88 1.30 -7.84 4.12
C SER A 88 -0.13 -8.23 4.53
N CYS A 89 -0.66 -7.55 5.55
CA CYS A 89 -2.06 -7.69 5.96
C CYS A 89 -2.85 -6.43 5.59
N SER A 90 -4.07 -6.62 5.11
CA SER A 90 -5.02 -5.56 4.81
C SER A 90 -6.16 -5.57 5.81
N ARG A 91 -6.61 -4.40 6.23
CA ARG A 91 -7.71 -4.27 7.19
C ARG A 91 -9.03 -4.78 6.62
N ASP A 92 -9.81 -5.50 7.41
CA ASP A 92 -11.19 -5.82 7.08
C ASP A 92 -12.03 -4.54 7.21
N CYS A 93 -12.66 -4.14 6.11
CA CYS A 93 -13.53 -2.97 6.06
C CYS A 93 -14.98 -3.41 5.93
N GLU A 94 -15.90 -2.68 6.57
CA GLU A 94 -17.33 -2.89 6.39
C GLU A 94 -17.73 -2.77 4.91
N THR A 95 -18.83 -3.42 4.51
CA THR A 95 -19.37 -3.36 3.14
C THR A 95 -19.44 -1.93 2.63
N GLU A 96 -19.02 -1.73 1.37
CA GLU A 96 -18.76 -0.45 0.68
C GLU A 96 -17.37 0.17 0.91
N ALA A 97 -16.69 -0.08 2.03
CA ALA A 97 -15.36 0.48 2.26
C ALA A 97 -14.26 -0.41 1.67
N LEU A 98 -13.33 0.22 0.96
CA LEU A 98 -12.21 -0.44 0.28
C LEU A 98 -11.00 -0.47 1.20
N SER A 99 -10.53 -1.67 1.50
CA SER A 99 -9.30 -1.84 2.25
C SER A 99 -8.08 -1.45 1.42
N LYS A 100 -7.23 -0.61 1.99
CA LYS A 100 -5.85 -0.41 1.53
C LYS A 100 -4.95 -0.31 2.76
N ASP A 101 -4.02 -1.25 2.88
CA ASP A 101 -3.09 -1.33 4.00
C ASP A 101 -3.86 -1.35 5.35
N THR A 102 -3.62 -0.36 6.22
CA THR A 102 -4.26 -0.22 7.54
C THR A 102 -5.54 0.64 7.52
N SER A 103 -5.93 1.15 6.36
CA SER A 103 -7.00 2.14 6.22
C SER A 103 -8.18 1.65 5.40
N CYS A 104 -9.38 2.04 5.83
CA CYS A 104 -10.61 1.80 5.09
C CYS A 104 -11.01 3.06 4.32
N MET A 105 -11.03 2.93 3.00
CA MET A 105 -11.33 4.02 2.08
C MET A 105 -12.81 3.99 1.70
N LYS A 106 -13.48 5.14 1.76
CA LYS A 106 -14.86 5.24 1.30
C LYS A 106 -14.93 5.35 -0.24
N PRO A 107 -16.02 4.86 -0.87
CA PRO A 107 -16.33 5.17 -2.26
C PRO A 107 -16.40 6.68 -2.45
N GLY A 108 -15.87 7.15 -3.57
CA GLY A 108 -15.86 8.54 -3.99
C GLY A 108 -16.75 8.77 -5.22
N GLY A 109 -17.11 10.03 -5.45
CA GLY A 109 -17.75 10.46 -6.69
C GLY A 109 -16.74 10.88 -7.75
N LEU A 110 -17.21 11.25 -8.95
CA LEU A 110 -16.32 11.87 -9.93
C LEU A 110 -15.72 13.19 -9.39
N GLY A 111 -14.45 13.43 -9.68
CA GLY A 111 -13.70 14.59 -9.21
C GLY A 111 -13.24 14.52 -7.75
N SER A 112 -13.76 13.59 -6.94
CA SER A 112 -13.35 13.44 -5.54
C SER A 112 -11.91 12.93 -5.43
N LEU A 113 -11.29 13.17 -4.27
CA LEU A 113 -9.99 12.60 -3.95
C LEU A 113 -10.08 11.07 -3.87
N CYS A 114 -9.04 10.40 -4.34
CA CYS A 114 -8.94 8.94 -4.34
C CYS A 114 -7.49 8.50 -4.18
N PHE A 115 -7.32 7.27 -3.70
CA PHE A 115 -6.03 6.63 -3.43
C PHE A 115 -5.91 5.24 -4.06
N VAL A 116 -7.04 4.63 -4.45
CA VAL A 116 -7.13 3.37 -5.20
C VAL A 116 -8.20 3.44 -6.29
N GLN A 117 -8.01 2.65 -7.34
CA GLN A 117 -8.90 2.63 -8.52
C GLN A 117 -10.36 2.31 -8.18
N ARG A 118 -10.58 1.42 -7.21
CA ARG A 118 -11.92 0.96 -6.85
C ARG A 118 -12.76 2.00 -6.11
N GLN A 119 -12.15 3.05 -5.55
CA GLN A 119 -12.91 4.13 -4.90
C GLN A 119 -13.78 4.88 -5.90
N CYS A 120 -13.40 4.85 -7.17
CA CYS A 120 -14.05 5.62 -8.19
C CYS A 120 -15.26 4.87 -8.79
N PRO A 121 -16.32 5.60 -9.19
CA PRO A 121 -17.54 5.00 -9.72
C PRO A 121 -17.30 4.25 -11.04
N GLN A 122 -18.32 3.54 -11.52
CA GLN A 122 -18.23 2.74 -12.74
C GLN A 122 -17.72 3.57 -13.95
N ASN A 123 -16.90 2.94 -14.80
CA ASN A 123 -16.25 3.55 -15.98
C ASN A 123 -15.31 4.72 -15.65
N SER A 124 -14.90 4.84 -14.39
CA SER A 124 -13.92 5.82 -13.94
C SER A 124 -12.74 5.13 -13.22
N GLY A 125 -11.71 5.89 -12.94
CA GLY A 125 -10.50 5.43 -12.26
C GLY A 125 -9.85 6.57 -11.48
N CYS A 126 -8.98 6.19 -10.55
CA CYS A 126 -8.19 7.12 -9.78
C CYS A 126 -6.96 7.54 -10.57
N TYR A 127 -7.00 8.75 -11.11
CA TYR A 127 -5.92 9.32 -11.92
C TYR A 127 -5.44 10.60 -11.25
N ARG A 128 -4.13 10.66 -10.94
CA ARG A 128 -3.50 11.80 -10.23
C ARG A 128 -4.24 12.17 -8.93
N GLY A 129 -4.70 11.15 -8.20
CA GLY A 129 -5.40 11.32 -6.93
C GLY A 129 -6.85 11.81 -7.04
N ARG A 130 -7.46 11.82 -8.23
CA ARG A 130 -8.88 12.14 -8.42
C ARG A 130 -9.60 11.11 -9.27
N CYS A 131 -10.88 10.91 -9.00
CA CYS A 131 -11.71 10.03 -9.81
C CYS A 131 -12.08 10.71 -11.14
N MET A 132 -11.62 10.13 -12.26
CA MET A 132 -11.86 10.65 -13.61
C MET A 132 -12.31 9.52 -14.54
N CYS A 133 -13.06 9.85 -15.59
CA CYS A 133 -13.51 8.87 -16.58
C CYS A 133 -12.33 8.18 -17.26
N ARG A 134 -12.49 6.88 -17.50
CA ARG A 134 -11.51 6.09 -18.27
C ARG A 134 -11.56 6.48 -19.74
N CYS A 135 -10.54 6.09 -20.49
CA CYS A 135 -10.55 6.24 -21.94
C CYS A 135 -11.80 5.62 -22.58
N GLY A 136 -12.37 6.28 -23.59
CA GLY A 136 -13.63 5.87 -24.20
C GLY A 136 -14.88 6.34 -23.48
N PHE A 137 -14.76 7.08 -22.36
CA PHE A 137 -15.88 7.64 -21.61
C PHE A 137 -15.70 9.15 -21.38
N GLU A 138 -16.80 9.87 -21.38
CA GLU A 138 -16.89 11.30 -21.09
C GLU A 138 -17.72 11.55 -19.83
N GLN A 139 -17.33 12.58 -19.08
CA GLN A 139 -18.08 13.00 -17.90
C GLN A 139 -19.37 13.70 -18.32
N LYS A 140 -20.50 13.10 -17.97
CA LYS A 140 -21.84 13.70 -18.09
C LYS A 140 -22.47 13.77 -16.70
N GLY A 141 -22.35 14.94 -16.08
CA GLY A 141 -22.71 15.13 -14.66
C GLY A 141 -21.81 14.30 -13.75
N ASP A 142 -22.43 13.48 -12.90
CA ASP A 142 -21.72 12.61 -11.94
C ASP A 142 -21.42 11.20 -12.47
N LYS A 143 -21.60 10.97 -13.79
CA LYS A 143 -21.38 9.65 -14.42
C LYS A 143 -20.46 9.73 -15.63
N CYS A 144 -19.74 8.65 -15.87
CA CYS A 144 -18.95 8.46 -17.08
C CYS A 144 -19.77 7.68 -18.10
N GLN A 145 -20.13 8.34 -19.20
CA GLN A 145 -20.90 7.76 -20.30
C GLN A 145 -19.98 7.45 -21.48
N ALA A 146 -20.24 6.36 -22.20
CA ALA A 146 -19.42 5.99 -23.34
C ALA A 146 -19.45 7.11 -24.39
N LEU A 147 -18.28 7.43 -24.93
CA LEU A 147 -18.18 8.30 -26.10
C LEU A 147 -18.92 7.64 -27.26
N PRO A 148 -19.63 8.42 -28.11
CA PRO A 148 -20.16 7.87 -29.34
C PRO A 148 -19.00 7.28 -30.16
N PRO A 149 -19.23 6.18 -30.90
CA PRO A 149 -18.20 5.64 -31.78
C PRO A 149 -17.70 6.76 -32.70
N PRO A 150 -16.39 6.82 -32.97
CA PRO A 150 -15.84 7.83 -33.87
C PRO A 150 -16.61 7.76 -35.19
N PRO A 151 -16.98 8.89 -35.80
CA PRO A 151 -17.65 8.89 -37.09
C PRO A 151 -16.76 8.11 -38.06
N THR A 152 -17.25 6.98 -38.55
CA THR A 152 -16.56 6.18 -39.56
C THR A 152 -16.42 7.01 -40.84
N THR A 153 -15.31 7.73 -40.97
CA THR A 153 -14.71 8.11 -42.26
C THR A 153 -14.32 6.81 -42.97
N THR A 154 -14.69 6.48 -44.21
CA THR A 154 -15.32 7.17 -45.36
C THR A 154 -15.82 6.03 -46.27
N PRO A 155 -16.90 6.16 -47.09
CA PRO A 155 -17.17 5.16 -48.13
C PRO A 155 -15.95 5.08 -49.07
N GLN A 156 -15.31 3.92 -49.14
CA GLN A 156 -14.30 3.65 -50.17
C GLN A 156 -15.01 3.72 -51.54
N PRO A 157 -14.48 4.47 -52.52
CA PRO A 157 -14.94 4.35 -53.90
C PRO A 157 -14.56 2.95 -54.38
N ASN A 158 -15.54 2.15 -54.77
CA ASN A 158 -15.28 0.94 -55.54
C ASN A 158 -14.58 1.34 -56.83
N SER A 159 -13.35 0.86 -57.02
CA SER A 159 -12.69 0.79 -58.31
C SER A 159 -12.70 -0.63 -58.85
#